data_AF-A0A7Y5BUJ9-F1
#
_entry.id   AF-A0A7Y5BUJ9-F1
#
_cell.length_a   1.000
_cell.length_b   1.000
_cell.length_c   1.000
_cell.angle_alpha   90.00
_cell.angle_beta   90.00
_cell.angle_gamma   90.00
#
_symmetry.space_group_name_H-M   'P 1'
#
loop_
_entity.id
_entity.type
_entity.pdbx_description
1 polymer ?
#
loop_
_entity_poly.entity_id
_entity_poly.type
_entity_poly.pdbx_seq_one_letter_code
_entity_poly.pdbx_strand_id
1 'polypeptide(L)'
;PLLARERPQQWITCRTVCDEHLNLACFPDGENLFAFLTRRVDKTFPLEGSGLNHLLNPVTLNGQRAWCDFHFEAPTIYEEIFPAETYFDFFVQHAEDIQPFFYLFYQTHQKLHETGSFFRTILAIRKENPATEKYLHDLINMWTLQEALQNEMKARRLPWVQSPDQAREIFFTVYERLNEETVLADVVNDMLKRLLELGTVRFAHLTP
;
A
#
# COMPACT_ATOMS: atom_id res chain seq x y z
N PRO A 1 27.56 -2.22 2.90
CA PRO A 1 26.46 -3.06 2.36
C PRO A 1 26.20 -2.74 0.90
N LEU A 2 26.01 -3.75 0.04
CA LEU A 2 25.73 -3.58 -1.41
C LEU A 2 24.62 -2.55 -1.67
N LEU A 3 23.63 -2.48 -0.76
CA LEU A 3 22.49 -1.57 -0.75
C LEU A 3 22.83 -0.06 -0.73
N ALA A 4 24.03 0.35 -0.31
CA ALA A 4 24.41 1.76 -0.21
C ALA A 4 25.09 2.33 -1.47
N ARG A 5 25.47 1.45 -2.42
CA ARG A 5 26.27 1.80 -3.62
C ARG A 5 25.45 1.81 -4.91
N GLU A 6 24.35 1.08 -4.96
CA GLU A 6 23.32 1.31 -5.98
C GLU A 6 22.57 2.57 -5.55
N ARG A 7 22.98 3.74 -6.06
CA ARG A 7 22.27 5.01 -5.87
C ARG A 7 21.41 5.25 -7.11
N PRO A 8 20.15 4.85 -7.07
CA PRO A 8 19.27 4.95 -8.20
C PRO A 8 18.40 6.19 -8.00
N GLN A 9 19.05 7.35 -7.87
CA GLN A 9 18.46 8.57 -7.31
C GLN A 9 17.30 9.18 -8.14
N GLN A 10 16.77 8.45 -9.12
CA GLN A 10 15.62 8.76 -9.96
C GLN A 10 14.68 7.56 -10.18
N TRP A 11 14.81 6.46 -9.42
CA TRP A 11 13.83 5.37 -9.46
C TRP A 11 12.46 5.95 -9.16
N ILE A 12 11.69 6.06 -10.24
CA ILE A 12 10.48 6.81 -10.44
C ILE A 12 9.71 7.04 -9.13
N THR A 13 10.12 8.08 -8.39
CA THR A 13 9.53 8.44 -7.12
C THR A 13 8.20 9.07 -7.42
N CYS A 14 7.14 8.60 -6.75
CA CYS A 14 5.83 9.22 -6.86
C CYS A 14 5.96 10.71 -6.55
N ARG A 15 5.48 11.55 -7.47
CA ARG A 15 5.51 12.99 -7.28
C ARG A 15 4.37 13.37 -6.36
N THR A 16 4.67 14.22 -5.38
CA THR A 16 3.63 14.87 -4.60
C THR A 16 2.97 15.95 -5.44
N VAL A 17 1.66 15.99 -5.36
CA VAL A 17 0.84 17.01 -5.99
C VAL A 17 0.96 18.31 -5.19
N CYS A 18 1.02 19.47 -5.85
CA CYS A 18 1.09 20.76 -5.14
C CYS A 18 -0.24 21.11 -4.46
N ASP A 19 -0.19 21.99 -3.46
CA ASP A 19 -1.36 22.39 -2.64
C ASP A 19 -2.58 22.84 -3.47
N GLU A 20 -2.36 23.53 -4.59
CA GLU A 20 -3.44 23.96 -5.48
C GLU A 20 -4.17 22.77 -6.10
N HIS A 21 -3.43 21.79 -6.62
CA HIS A 21 -3.98 20.60 -7.25
C HIS A 21 -4.51 19.61 -6.22
N LEU A 22 -3.96 19.59 -5.00
CA LEU A 22 -4.47 18.79 -3.88
C LEU A 22 -5.97 19.06 -3.66
N ASN A 23 -6.38 20.33 -3.73
CA ASN A 23 -7.78 20.75 -3.55
C ASN A 23 -8.73 20.29 -4.67
N LEU A 24 -8.19 19.82 -5.81
CA LEU A 24 -8.96 19.32 -6.96
C LEU A 24 -9.22 17.82 -6.90
N ALA A 25 -8.67 17.13 -5.90
CA ALA A 25 -8.80 15.69 -5.80
C ALA A 25 -10.24 15.25 -5.53
N CYS A 26 -10.67 14.23 -6.27
CA CYS A 26 -12.01 13.67 -6.19
C CYS A 26 -11.96 12.15 -6.03
N PHE A 27 -12.96 11.59 -5.38
CA PHE A 27 -13.24 10.15 -5.40
C PHE A 27 -13.73 9.70 -6.78
N PRO A 28 -13.78 8.37 -7.04
CA PRO A 28 -14.24 7.83 -8.32
C PRO A 28 -15.67 8.24 -8.72
N ASP A 29 -16.52 8.59 -7.76
CA ASP A 29 -17.88 9.08 -7.98
C ASP A 29 -17.95 10.60 -8.25
N GLY A 30 -16.81 11.29 -8.24
CA GLY A 30 -16.67 12.73 -8.49
C GLY A 30 -16.77 13.59 -7.23
N GLU A 31 -17.00 13.02 -6.05
CA GLU A 31 -17.02 13.79 -4.82
C GLU A 31 -15.62 14.34 -4.49
N ASN A 32 -15.52 15.62 -4.13
CA ASN A 32 -14.26 16.21 -3.69
C ASN A 32 -13.77 15.64 -2.35
N LEU A 33 -12.48 15.28 -2.29
CA LEU A 33 -11.83 14.67 -1.13
C LEU A 33 -11.99 15.50 0.16
N PHE A 34 -11.71 16.80 0.11
CA PHE A 34 -11.82 17.65 1.29
C PHE A 34 -13.27 17.89 1.69
N ALA A 35 -14.18 17.99 0.72
CA ALA A 35 -15.61 18.06 1.02
C ALA A 35 -16.08 16.81 1.78
N PHE A 36 -15.60 15.61 1.43
CA PHE A 36 -15.91 14.39 2.18
C PHE A 36 -15.36 14.41 3.60
N LEU A 37 -14.06 14.71 3.75
CA LEU A 37 -13.38 14.70 5.05
C LEU A 37 -13.99 15.69 6.04
N THR A 38 -14.63 16.76 5.55
CA THR A 38 -15.27 17.79 6.40
C THR A 38 -16.71 17.46 6.82
N ARG A 39 -17.34 16.40 6.29
CA ARG A 39 -18.79 16.13 6.51
C ARG A 39 -19.20 15.79 7.93
N ARG A 40 -18.27 15.30 8.75
CA ARG A 40 -18.31 15.24 10.23
C ARG A 40 -17.25 14.23 10.64
N VAL A 41 -16.34 14.68 11.48
CA VAL A 41 -15.63 13.80 12.40
C VAL A 41 -15.78 14.47 13.75
N ASP A 42 -16.35 13.76 14.71
CA ASP A 42 -16.28 14.17 16.11
C ASP A 42 -14.82 14.56 16.39
N LYS A 43 -14.57 15.83 16.76
CA LYS A 43 -13.21 16.38 16.90
C LYS A 43 -12.36 15.62 17.92
N THR A 44 -12.97 14.76 18.71
CA THR A 44 -12.31 13.92 19.70
C THR A 44 -11.51 12.76 19.09
N PHE A 45 -11.78 12.36 17.85
CA PHE A 45 -11.09 11.23 17.20
C PHE A 45 -10.99 11.43 15.67
N PRO A 46 -9.99 12.16 15.16
CA PRO A 46 -9.82 12.31 13.73
C PRO A 46 -9.56 10.94 13.09
N LEU A 47 -10.24 10.68 11.97
CA LEU A 47 -9.95 9.55 11.10
C LEU A 47 -8.62 9.84 10.41
N GLU A 48 -7.56 9.15 10.81
CA GLU A 48 -6.21 9.35 10.29
C GLU A 48 -5.49 7.99 10.18
N GLY A 49 -4.50 7.91 9.29
CA GLY A 49 -3.57 6.79 9.19
C GLY A 49 -3.97 5.68 8.22
N SER A 50 -3.32 4.53 8.39
CA SER A 50 -3.31 3.41 7.43
C SER A 50 -4.69 2.87 7.06
N GLY A 51 -5.66 2.93 7.97
CA GLY A 51 -7.04 2.50 7.70
C GLY A 51 -7.72 3.30 6.58
N LEU A 52 -7.54 4.63 6.59
CA LEU A 52 -8.09 5.49 5.53
C LEU A 52 -7.40 5.24 4.19
N ASN A 53 -6.09 4.99 4.22
CA ASN A 53 -5.34 4.69 3.01
C ASN A 53 -5.92 3.49 2.26
N HIS A 54 -6.46 2.48 2.95
CA HIS A 54 -7.08 1.32 2.32
C HIS A 54 -8.55 1.53 1.91
N LEU A 55 -9.30 2.37 2.61
CA LEU A 55 -10.74 2.55 2.42
C LEU A 55 -11.11 3.68 1.45
N LEU A 56 -10.29 4.72 1.40
CA LEU A 56 -10.58 5.97 0.67
C LEU A 56 -9.70 6.12 -0.58
N ASN A 57 -8.96 5.09 -0.97
CA ASN A 57 -8.20 5.08 -2.23
C ASN A 57 -8.80 4.11 -3.26
N PRO A 58 -8.61 4.36 -4.56
CA PRO A 58 -7.86 5.47 -5.14
C PRO A 58 -8.67 6.80 -5.15
N VAL A 59 -7.95 7.90 -5.34
CA VAL A 59 -8.54 9.20 -5.70
C VAL A 59 -8.26 9.49 -7.18
N THR A 60 -8.81 10.58 -7.68
CA THR A 60 -8.59 11.09 -9.03
C THR A 60 -8.14 12.54 -8.98
N LEU A 61 -7.19 12.90 -9.85
CA LEU A 61 -6.72 14.26 -10.06
C LEU A 61 -6.87 14.58 -11.56
N ASN A 62 -7.71 15.56 -11.90
CA ASN A 62 -7.99 15.91 -13.30
C ASN A 62 -8.40 14.68 -14.16
N GLY A 63 -9.13 13.73 -13.56
CA GLY A 63 -9.56 12.48 -14.21
C GLY A 63 -8.48 11.39 -14.30
N GLN A 64 -7.26 11.64 -13.83
CA GLN A 64 -6.20 10.64 -13.73
C GLN A 64 -6.18 9.98 -12.35
N ARG A 65 -5.82 8.70 -12.28
CA ARG A 65 -5.72 7.97 -11.00
C ARG A 65 -4.57 8.53 -10.16
N ALA A 66 -4.83 8.72 -8.87
CA ALA A 66 -3.87 9.17 -7.89
C ALA A 66 -4.11 8.47 -6.54
N TRP A 67 -3.15 8.59 -5.64
CA TRP A 67 -3.14 7.89 -4.36
C TRP A 67 -2.93 8.87 -3.22
N CYS A 68 -3.82 8.84 -2.24
CA CYS A 68 -3.78 9.71 -1.08
C CYS A 68 -3.17 8.97 0.12
N ASP A 69 -2.18 9.57 0.75
CA ASP A 69 -1.69 9.19 2.07
C ASP A 69 -2.29 10.11 3.12
N PHE A 70 -3.11 9.55 3.99
CA PHE A 70 -3.84 10.24 5.05
C PHE A 70 -2.98 10.28 6.32
N HIS A 71 -2.07 11.25 6.42
CA HIS A 71 -1.25 11.49 7.61
C HIS A 71 -1.84 12.57 8.54
N PHE A 72 -1.37 12.63 9.79
CA PHE A 72 -1.90 13.43 10.93
C PHE A 72 -2.11 14.94 10.68
N GLU A 73 -1.41 15.55 9.71
CA GLU A 73 -1.48 17.01 9.51
C GLU A 73 -2.35 17.45 8.31
N ALA A 74 -2.34 16.69 7.21
CA ALA A 74 -3.12 16.92 5.99
C ALA A 74 -3.05 15.69 5.04
N PRO A 75 -4.00 15.41 4.16
CA PRO A 75 -3.78 14.40 3.13
C PRO A 75 -2.65 14.83 2.17
N THR A 76 -1.76 13.90 1.80
CA THR A 76 -0.79 14.08 0.70
C THR A 76 -1.21 13.23 -0.49
N ILE A 77 -1.26 13.80 -1.69
CA ILE A 77 -1.61 13.05 -2.91
C ILE A 77 -0.38 12.83 -3.77
N TYR A 78 -0.28 11.59 -4.23
CA TYR A 78 0.78 11.09 -5.07
C TYR A 78 0.24 10.70 -6.44
N GLU A 79 0.96 11.09 -7.48
CA GLU A 79 0.72 10.61 -8.84
C GLU A 79 1.00 9.11 -8.92
N GLU A 80 0.12 8.36 -9.60
CA GLU A 80 0.39 6.97 -9.94
C GLU A 80 1.39 6.92 -11.10
N ILE A 81 2.52 6.24 -10.90
CA ILE A 81 3.51 6.09 -11.97
C ILE A 81 3.57 4.65 -12.48
N PHE A 82 3.41 3.68 -11.58
CA PHE A 82 3.15 2.30 -11.95
C PHE A 82 1.72 1.93 -11.60
N PRO A 83 1.01 1.19 -12.48
CA PRO A 83 -0.35 0.75 -12.19
C PRO A 83 -0.44 0.03 -10.85
N ALA A 84 -1.36 0.47 -10.00
CA ALA A 84 -1.70 -0.19 -8.75
C ALA A 84 -3.19 -0.49 -8.72
N GLU A 85 -3.58 -1.68 -8.26
CA GLU A 85 -4.99 -2.02 -8.10
C GLU A 85 -5.46 -1.58 -6.72
N THR A 86 -4.59 -1.72 -5.72
CA THR A 86 -4.88 -1.44 -4.32
C THR A 86 -3.84 -0.51 -3.68
N TYR A 87 -4.14 0.01 -2.48
CA TYR A 87 -3.19 0.86 -1.75
C TYR A 87 -1.89 0.10 -1.40
N PHE A 88 -1.98 -1.19 -1.09
CA PHE A 88 -0.80 -2.04 -0.90
C PHE A 88 0.10 -2.04 -2.15
N ASP A 89 -0.48 -2.24 -3.34
CA ASP A 89 0.29 -2.24 -4.58
C ASP A 89 0.99 -0.90 -4.80
N PHE A 90 0.27 0.20 -4.53
CA PHE A 90 0.83 1.54 -4.61
C PHE A 90 1.99 1.72 -3.63
N PHE A 91 1.78 1.39 -2.35
CA PHE A 91 2.78 1.52 -1.29
C PHE A 91 4.04 0.71 -1.59
N VAL A 92 3.89 -0.57 -1.94
CA VAL A 92 5.02 -1.44 -2.32
C VAL A 92 5.79 -0.86 -3.51
N GLN A 93 5.09 -0.31 -4.50
CA GLN A 93 5.72 0.23 -5.69
C GLN A 93 6.30 1.64 -5.48
N HIS A 94 5.88 2.43 -4.50
CA HIS A 94 6.27 3.84 -4.46
C HIS A 94 6.87 4.32 -3.14
N ALA A 95 6.64 3.64 -2.01
CA ALA A 95 7.17 4.04 -0.70
C ALA A 95 8.68 3.86 -0.63
N GLU A 96 9.40 4.95 -0.35
CA GLU A 96 10.87 5.04 -0.40
C GLU A 96 11.55 4.04 0.54
N ASP A 97 11.00 3.83 1.72
CA ASP A 97 11.55 2.96 2.76
C ASP A 97 11.40 1.47 2.42
N ILE A 98 10.36 1.09 1.67
CA ILE A 98 10.11 -0.28 1.21
C ILE A 98 10.91 -0.65 -0.05
N GLN A 99 11.21 0.31 -0.93
CA GLN A 99 11.85 0.03 -2.22
C GLN A 99 13.11 -0.83 -2.14
N PRO A 100 14.06 -0.59 -1.22
CA PRO A 100 15.28 -1.40 -1.14
C PRO A 100 14.98 -2.87 -0.83
N PHE A 101 14.04 -3.12 0.08
CA PHE A 101 13.61 -4.49 0.39
C PHE A 101 12.88 -5.13 -0.78
N PHE A 102 11.99 -4.38 -1.43
CA PHE A 102 11.20 -4.90 -2.54
C PHE A 102 12.07 -5.33 -3.72
N TYR A 103 13.06 -4.51 -4.10
CA TYR A 103 14.02 -4.86 -5.13
C TYR A 103 14.88 -6.07 -4.75
N LEU A 104 15.37 -6.11 -3.50
CA LEU A 104 16.14 -7.25 -3.00
C LEU A 104 15.32 -8.54 -3.05
N PHE A 105 14.04 -8.48 -2.69
CA PHE A 105 13.10 -9.60 -2.80
C PHE A 105 12.98 -10.09 -4.24
N TYR A 106 12.64 -9.19 -5.16
CA TYR A 106 12.47 -9.50 -6.56
C TYR A 106 13.73 -10.13 -7.17
N GLN A 107 14.89 -9.50 -7.01
CA GLN A 107 16.16 -10.00 -7.56
C GLN A 107 16.56 -11.35 -6.97
N THR A 108 16.40 -11.53 -5.66
CA THR A 108 16.76 -12.78 -5.00
C THR A 108 15.87 -13.91 -5.51
N HIS A 109 14.57 -13.65 -5.68
CA HIS A 109 13.64 -14.62 -6.23
C HIS A 109 14.01 -15.01 -7.68
N GLN A 110 14.30 -14.02 -8.54
CA GLN A 110 14.74 -14.24 -9.92
C GLN A 110 16.03 -15.06 -10.01
N LYS A 111 17.00 -14.85 -9.10
CA LYS A 111 18.23 -15.64 -9.05
C LYS A 111 18.01 -17.08 -8.60
N LEU A 112 17.00 -17.31 -7.76
CA LEU A 112 16.68 -18.64 -7.22
C LEU A 112 15.64 -19.40 -8.06
N HIS A 113 15.08 -18.79 -9.10
CA HIS A 113 13.88 -19.21 -9.84
C HIS A 113 13.94 -20.62 -10.46
N GLU A 114 15.13 -21.21 -10.61
CA GLU A 114 15.28 -22.60 -11.07
C GLU A 114 14.98 -23.64 -9.96
N THR A 115 14.99 -23.27 -8.67
CA THR A 115 14.79 -24.23 -7.54
C THR A 115 14.17 -23.64 -6.25
N GLY A 116 13.82 -22.35 -6.22
CA GLY A 116 13.55 -21.60 -4.99
C GLY A 116 12.08 -21.42 -4.66
N SER A 117 11.60 -22.00 -3.55
CA SER A 117 10.35 -21.55 -2.92
C SER A 117 10.50 -20.16 -2.30
N PHE A 118 9.40 -19.45 -2.06
CA PHE A 118 9.41 -18.16 -1.34
C PHE A 118 10.15 -18.25 0.00
N PHE A 119 10.00 -19.36 0.72
CA PHE A 119 10.73 -19.62 1.96
C PHE A 119 12.26 -19.50 1.78
N ARG A 120 12.82 -20.10 0.72
CA ARG A 120 14.26 -20.01 0.43
C ARG A 120 14.68 -18.58 0.08
N THR A 121 13.82 -17.85 -0.64
CA THR A 121 14.04 -16.44 -0.98
C THR A 121 14.15 -15.60 0.29
N ILE A 122 13.17 -15.71 1.19
CA ILE A 122 13.16 -14.98 2.46
C ILE A 122 14.37 -15.36 3.33
N LEU A 123 14.72 -16.65 3.43
CA LEU A 123 15.90 -17.08 4.19
C LEU A 123 17.20 -16.50 3.64
N ALA A 124 17.35 -16.40 2.31
CA ALA A 124 18.52 -15.79 1.69
C ALA A 124 18.61 -14.29 2.05
N ILE A 125 17.50 -13.56 1.91
CA ILE A 125 17.44 -12.12 2.21
C ILE A 125 17.72 -11.85 3.70
N ARG A 126 17.17 -12.65 4.61
CA ARG A 126 17.40 -12.50 6.07
C ARG A 126 18.88 -12.63 6.45
N LYS A 127 19.66 -13.45 5.73
CA LYS A 127 21.11 -13.58 5.97
C LYS A 127 21.89 -12.33 5.59
N GLU A 128 21.41 -11.58 4.60
CA GLU A 128 22.09 -10.41 4.05
C GLU A 128 21.58 -9.08 4.60
N ASN A 129 20.32 -9.05 5.06
CA ASN A 129 19.66 -7.85 5.55
C ASN A 129 18.88 -8.13 6.85
N PRO A 130 19.45 -7.78 8.03
CA PRO A 130 18.78 -7.95 9.32
C PRO A 130 17.44 -7.20 9.46
N ALA A 131 17.22 -6.12 8.69
CA ALA A 131 15.95 -5.37 8.71
C ALA A 131 14.80 -6.11 8.00
N THR A 132 15.06 -7.24 7.36
CA THR A 132 14.07 -8.05 6.63
C THR A 132 12.84 -8.39 7.47
N GLU A 133 13.00 -8.67 8.76
CA GLU A 133 11.87 -8.98 9.65
C GLU A 133 10.90 -7.81 9.77
N LYS A 134 11.41 -6.59 9.95
CA LYS A 134 10.58 -5.39 10.03
C LYS A 134 9.80 -5.18 8.73
N TYR A 135 10.48 -5.26 7.59
CA TYR A 135 9.83 -5.09 6.29
C TYR A 135 8.75 -6.12 6.03
N LEU A 136 9.02 -7.40 6.31
CA LEU A 136 8.04 -8.45 6.16
C LEU A 136 6.85 -8.25 7.10
N HIS A 137 7.10 -7.88 8.35
CA HIS A 137 6.04 -7.59 9.31
C HIS A 137 5.14 -6.43 8.82
N ASP A 138 5.73 -5.33 8.37
CA ASP A 138 4.99 -4.16 7.87
C ASP A 138 4.15 -4.52 6.63
N LEU A 139 4.72 -5.28 5.68
CA LEU A 139 4.02 -5.74 4.49
C LEU A 139 2.89 -6.74 4.81
N ILE A 140 3.13 -7.68 5.73
CA ILE A 140 2.11 -8.65 6.17
C ILE A 140 0.95 -7.93 6.83
N ASN A 141 1.23 -6.96 7.70
CA ASN A 141 0.17 -6.20 8.36
C ASN A 141 -0.64 -5.39 7.36
N MET A 142 0.02 -4.72 6.42
CA MET A 142 -0.67 -3.93 5.39
C MET A 142 -1.51 -4.81 4.46
N TRP A 143 -0.99 -5.95 4.02
CA TRP A 143 -1.72 -6.91 3.20
C TRP A 143 -2.92 -7.51 3.94
N THR A 144 -2.71 -7.96 5.17
CA THR A 144 -3.77 -8.56 6.01
C THR A 144 -4.89 -7.56 6.27
N LEU A 145 -4.53 -6.31 6.60
CA LEU A 145 -5.49 -5.23 6.80
C LEU A 145 -6.28 -4.93 5.52
N GLN A 146 -5.60 -4.84 4.37
CA GLN A 146 -6.25 -4.63 3.09
C GLN A 146 -7.26 -5.72 2.76
N GLU A 147 -6.86 -6.99 2.83
CA GLU A 147 -7.73 -8.13 2.53
C GLU A 147 -8.95 -8.14 3.46
N ALA A 148 -8.74 -7.88 4.75
CA ALA A 148 -9.81 -7.87 5.73
C ALA A 148 -10.81 -6.72 5.47
N LEU A 149 -10.34 -5.53 5.12
CA LEU A 149 -11.18 -4.38 4.76
C LEU A 149 -11.94 -4.61 3.45
N GLN A 150 -11.28 -5.17 2.43
CA GLN A 150 -11.93 -5.50 1.15
C GLN A 150 -13.01 -6.56 1.34
N ASN A 151 -12.76 -7.59 2.16
CA ASN A 151 -13.75 -8.60 2.50
C ASN A 151 -14.94 -8.01 3.26
N GLU A 152 -14.70 -7.10 4.20
CA GLU A 152 -15.76 -6.40 4.93
C GLU A 152 -16.62 -5.53 4.01
N MET A 153 -15.98 -4.72 3.15
CA MET A 153 -16.66 -3.91 2.12
C MET A 153 -17.51 -4.78 1.19
N LYS A 154 -16.95 -5.91 0.72
CA LYS A 154 -17.65 -6.87 -0.13
C LYS A 154 -18.84 -7.53 0.58
N ALA A 155 -18.68 -7.92 1.84
CA ALA A 155 -19.76 -8.49 2.66
C ALA A 155 -20.92 -7.50 2.82
N ARG A 156 -20.61 -6.22 2.99
CA ARG A 156 -21.59 -5.11 3.05
C ARG A 156 -22.11 -4.67 1.67
N ARG A 157 -21.61 -5.25 0.58
CA ARG A 157 -21.91 -4.87 -0.81
C ARG A 157 -21.66 -3.39 -1.10
N LEU A 158 -20.62 -2.84 -0.48
CA LEU A 158 -20.20 -1.46 -0.66
C LEU A 158 -19.12 -1.42 -1.74
N PRO A 159 -19.38 -0.79 -2.89
CA PRO A 159 -18.32 -0.54 -3.88
C PRO A 159 -17.37 0.57 -3.42
N TRP A 160 -17.85 1.46 -2.53
CA TRP A 160 -17.12 2.60 -1.98
C TRP A 160 -17.73 3.06 -0.66
N VAL A 161 -16.91 3.67 0.20
CA VAL A 161 -17.36 4.23 1.49
C VAL A 161 -18.06 5.57 1.28
N GLN A 162 -19.27 5.73 1.83
CA GLN A 162 -20.15 6.88 1.57
C GLN A 162 -20.01 8.02 2.59
N SER A 163 -19.36 7.78 3.72
CA SER A 163 -19.11 8.82 4.73
C SER A 163 -17.89 8.50 5.62
N PRO A 164 -17.28 9.52 6.25
CA PRO A 164 -16.23 9.30 7.24
C PRO A 164 -16.68 8.36 8.38
N ASP A 165 -17.90 8.53 8.90
CA ASP A 165 -18.45 7.67 9.95
C ASP A 165 -18.53 6.19 9.52
N GLN A 166 -18.91 5.93 8.26
CA GLN A 166 -18.92 4.58 7.71
C GLN A 166 -17.50 4.02 7.55
N ALA A 167 -16.54 4.85 7.11
CA ALA A 167 -15.12 4.46 7.05
C ALA A 167 -14.63 4.00 8.42
N ARG A 168 -14.98 4.79 9.45
CA ARG A 168 -14.65 4.54 10.85
C ARG A 168 -15.21 3.21 11.33
N GLU A 169 -16.51 3.01 11.14
CA GLU A 169 -17.21 1.80 11.59
C GLU A 169 -16.60 0.54 10.97
N ILE A 170 -16.35 0.57 9.66
CA ILE A 170 -15.76 -0.56 8.94
C ILE A 170 -14.34 -0.83 9.43
N PHE A 171 -13.53 0.23 9.58
CA PHE A 171 -12.15 0.08 10.04
C PHE A 171 -12.08 -0.54 11.45
N PHE A 172 -12.85 -0.04 12.41
CA PHE A 172 -12.83 -0.60 13.77
C PHE A 172 -13.36 -2.02 13.83
N THR A 173 -14.42 -2.33 13.07
CA THR A 173 -14.94 -3.70 12.98
C THR A 173 -13.85 -4.68 12.53
N VAL A 174 -13.05 -4.29 11.52
CA VAL A 174 -11.95 -5.11 11.01
C VAL A 174 -10.78 -5.14 11.99
N TYR A 175 -10.40 -4.00 12.57
CA TYR A 175 -9.27 -3.90 13.48
C TYR A 175 -9.48 -4.74 14.75
N GLU A 176 -10.68 -4.74 15.31
CA GLU A 176 -11.04 -5.58 16.46
C GLU A 176 -10.89 -7.07 16.13
N ARG A 177 -11.39 -7.51 14.96
CA ARG A 177 -11.25 -8.90 14.50
C ARG A 177 -9.80 -9.32 14.28
N LEU A 178 -8.98 -8.45 13.65
CA LEU A 178 -7.58 -8.77 13.36
C LEU A 178 -6.72 -8.92 14.62
N ASN A 179 -7.07 -8.24 15.71
CA ASN A 179 -6.37 -8.42 16.99
C ASN A 179 -6.61 -9.80 17.61
N GLU A 180 -7.62 -10.54 17.16
CA GLU A 180 -8.01 -11.85 17.69
C GLU A 180 -7.55 -13.02 16.80
N GLU A 181 -7.16 -12.75 15.55
CA GLU A 181 -6.86 -13.77 14.54
C GLU A 181 -5.36 -13.98 14.30
N THR A 182 -4.97 -15.23 14.07
CA THR A 182 -3.60 -15.56 13.64
C THR A 182 -3.48 -15.42 12.13
N VAL A 183 -2.47 -14.70 11.64
CA VAL A 183 -2.17 -14.62 10.20
C VAL A 183 -1.83 -16.00 9.65
N LEU A 184 -2.58 -16.44 8.63
CA LEU A 184 -2.41 -17.76 8.02
C LEU A 184 -1.25 -17.76 7.00
N ALA A 185 -0.56 -18.90 6.88
CA ALA A 185 0.57 -19.07 5.96
C ALA A 185 0.18 -18.85 4.48
N ASP A 186 -1.06 -19.15 4.11
CA ASP A 186 -1.56 -18.96 2.74
C ASP A 186 -1.67 -17.47 2.38
N VAL A 187 -2.10 -16.63 3.33
CA VAL A 187 -2.18 -15.16 3.16
C VAL A 187 -0.80 -14.59 2.85
N VAL A 188 0.24 -15.06 3.55
CA VAL A 188 1.61 -14.63 3.33
C VAL A 188 2.11 -15.09 1.94
N ASN A 189 1.78 -16.30 1.52
CA ASN A 189 2.17 -16.78 0.19
C ASN A 189 1.52 -15.96 -0.93
N ASP A 190 0.25 -15.59 -0.81
CA ASP A 190 -0.44 -14.78 -1.81
C ASP A 190 0.11 -13.35 -1.87
N MET A 191 0.41 -12.75 -0.72
CA MET A 191 1.15 -11.48 -0.66
C MET A 191 2.50 -11.58 -1.39
N LEU A 192 3.28 -12.65 -1.16
CA LEU A 192 4.60 -12.80 -1.78
C LEU A 192 4.53 -13.02 -3.29
N LYS A 193 3.49 -13.72 -3.79
CA LYS A 193 3.20 -13.81 -5.23
C LYS A 193 2.87 -12.44 -5.80
N ARG A 194 2.02 -11.67 -5.12
CA ARG A 194 1.66 -10.31 -5.56
C ARG A 194 2.90 -9.41 -5.60
N LEU A 195 3.76 -9.45 -4.58
CA LEU A 195 5.04 -8.73 -4.61
C LEU A 195 5.85 -9.11 -5.86
N LEU A 196 5.97 -10.40 -6.18
CA LEU A 196 6.71 -10.84 -7.36
C LEU A 196 6.11 -10.27 -8.65
N GLU A 197 4.79 -10.32 -8.81
CA GLU A 197 4.06 -9.75 -9.96
C GLU A 197 4.33 -8.25 -10.10
N LEU A 198 4.16 -7.48 -9.02
CA LEU A 198 4.46 -6.05 -9.02
C LEU A 198 5.93 -5.78 -9.38
N GLY A 199 6.83 -6.66 -8.95
CA GLY A 199 8.26 -6.57 -9.25
C GLY A 199 8.54 -6.74 -10.74
N THR A 200 7.80 -7.62 -11.43
CA THR A 200 7.94 -7.78 -12.89
C THR A 200 7.58 -6.52 -13.65
N VAL A 201 6.57 -5.78 -13.20
CA VAL A 201 6.16 -4.51 -13.82
C VAL A 201 7.16 -3.41 -13.47
N ARG A 202 7.43 -3.24 -12.18
CA ARG A 202 8.26 -2.14 -11.68
C ARG A 202 9.70 -2.22 -12.17
N PHE A 203 10.30 -3.40 -12.13
CA PHE A 203 11.72 -3.61 -12.41
C PHE A 203 11.99 -4.16 -13.82
N ALA A 204 10.98 -4.20 -14.70
CA ALA A 204 11.15 -4.59 -16.11
C ALA A 204 12.31 -3.84 -16.79
N HIS A 205 12.44 -2.55 -16.51
CA HIS A 205 13.47 -1.67 -17.08
C HIS A 205 14.90 -1.95 -16.56
N LEU A 206 15.05 -2.74 -15.49
CA LEU A 206 16.33 -3.12 -14.89
C LEU A 206 16.78 -4.52 -15.31
N THR A 207 15.93 -5.27 -16.01
CA THR A 207 16.24 -6.62 -16.46
C THR A 207 16.82 -6.53 -17.88
N PRO A 208 18.10 -6.89 -18.09
CA PRO A 208 18.77 -6.77 -19.39
C PRO A 208 18.27 -7.77 -20.44
#